data_AF-A0A843SX74-F1
#
_entry.id   AF-A0A843SX74-F1
#
_cell.length_a   1.000
_cell.length_b   1.000
_cell.length_c   1.000
_cell.angle_alpha   90.00
_cell.angle_beta   90.00
_cell.angle_gamma   90.00
#
_symmetry.space_group_name_H-M   'P 1'
#
loop_
_entity.id
_entity.type
_entity.pdbx_description
1 polymer ?
#
loop_
_entity_poly.entity_id
_entity_poly.type
_entity_poly.pdbx_seq_one_letter_code
_entity_poly.pdbx_strand_id
1 'polypeptide(L)'
;MTRQSSPSLRRAYRAWVEDQIEDYKDSVSRADLLRIADEAADELRREQGDQYQLTELLLSNAVDRKIFKLLKLPGYRTWSSGRQKSHRPNLTD
;
A
#
# COMPACT_ATOMS: atom_id res chain seq x y z
N MET A 1 22.02 -24.51 6.81
CA MET A 1 20.97 -24.30 5.79
C MET A 1 19.69 -23.89 6.50
N THR A 2 19.38 -22.59 6.55
CA THR A 2 18.14 -22.09 7.15
C THR A 2 16.98 -22.37 6.20
N ARG A 3 16.03 -23.22 6.62
CA ARG A 3 14.73 -23.36 5.96
C ARG A 3 14.06 -21.99 5.98
N GLN A 4 14.08 -21.28 4.86
CA GLN A 4 13.24 -20.09 4.71
C GLN A 4 11.79 -20.59 4.64
N SER A 5 11.11 -20.56 5.77
CA SER A 5 9.66 -20.72 5.84
C SER A 5 9.04 -19.66 4.94
N SER A 6 8.28 -20.07 3.93
CA SER A 6 7.58 -19.13 3.05
C SER A 6 6.82 -18.11 3.91
N PRO A 7 6.96 -16.79 3.63
CA PRO A 7 6.26 -15.78 4.40
C PRO A 7 4.76 -16.10 4.42
N SER A 8 4.09 -15.87 5.55
CA SER A 8 2.64 -15.98 5.60
C SER A 8 2.02 -15.13 4.48
N LEU A 9 0.91 -15.59 3.89
CA LEU A 9 0.25 -14.87 2.79
C LEU A 9 -0.04 -13.40 3.14
N ARG A 10 -0.32 -13.12 4.41
CA ARG A 10 -0.49 -11.75 4.93
C ARG A 10 0.80 -10.93 4.88
N ARG A 11 1.95 -11.51 5.23
CA ARG A 11 3.24 -10.83 5.12
C ARG A 11 3.61 -10.57 3.65
N ALA A 12 3.36 -11.53 2.77
CA ALA A 12 3.57 -11.35 1.34
C ALA A 12 2.68 -10.26 0.75
N TYR A 13 1.42 -10.17 1.18
CA TYR A 13 0.52 -9.09 0.76
C TYR A 13 1.01 -7.71 1.22
N ARG A 14 1.45 -7.58 2.48
CA ARG A 14 1.97 -6.30 3.00
C ARG A 14 3.20 -5.84 2.23
N ALA A 15 4.19 -6.73 2.06
CA ALA A 15 5.38 -6.42 1.28
C ALA A 15 5.03 -6.01 -0.15
N TRP A 16 4.10 -6.73 -0.80
CA TRP A 16 3.64 -6.34 -2.13
C TRP A 16 3.00 -4.95 -2.15
N VAL A 17 2.14 -4.61 -1.19
CA VAL A 17 1.55 -3.26 -1.11
C VAL A 17 2.61 -2.18 -0.89
N GLU A 18 3.57 -2.44 0.01
CA GLU A 18 4.70 -1.54 0.28
C GLU A 18 5.50 -1.30 -1.02
N ASP A 19 5.89 -2.36 -1.73
CA ASP A 19 6.62 -2.26 -3.00
C ASP A 19 5.83 -1.42 -4.04
N GLN A 20 4.52 -1.65 -4.20
CA GLN A 20 3.71 -0.87 -5.15
C GLN A 20 3.62 0.62 -4.80
N ILE A 21 3.62 0.96 -3.51
CA ILE A 21 3.57 2.35 -3.05
C ILE A 21 4.92 3.03 -3.28
N GLU A 22 6.03 2.35 -2.95
CA GLU A 22 7.38 2.89 -3.16
C GLU A 22 7.68 3.04 -4.66
N ASP A 23 7.34 2.06 -5.50
CA ASP A 23 7.48 2.15 -6.95
C ASP A 23 6.74 3.38 -7.52
N TYR A 24 5.54 3.67 -6.99
CA TYR A 24 4.80 4.87 -7.38
C TYR A 24 5.51 6.16 -6.95
N LYS A 25 6.00 6.23 -5.72
CA LYS A 25 6.74 7.40 -5.21
C LYS A 25 7.98 7.69 -6.05
N ASP A 26 8.69 6.64 -6.45
CA ASP A 26 9.88 6.73 -7.31
C ASP A 26 9.54 7.13 -8.76
N SER A 27 8.31 6.86 -9.21
CA SER A 27 7.86 7.18 -10.57
C SER A 27 7.38 8.62 -10.76
N VAL A 28 7.07 9.35 -9.68
CA VAL A 28 6.49 10.70 -9.74
C VAL A 28 7.50 11.78 -9.37
N SER A 29 7.24 13.01 -9.83
CA SER A 29 8.08 14.13 -9.45
C SER A 29 7.95 14.44 -7.95
N ARG A 30 9.01 15.02 -7.36
CA ARG A 30 8.96 15.50 -5.97
C ARG A 30 7.82 16.50 -5.74
N ALA A 31 7.51 17.35 -6.73
CA ALA A 31 6.43 18.32 -6.63
C ALA A 31 5.05 17.62 -6.54
N ASP A 32 4.84 16.57 -7.33
CA ASP A 32 3.62 15.76 -7.26
C ASP A 32 3.50 15.02 -5.93
N LEU A 33 4.60 14.46 -5.43
CA LEU A 33 4.60 13.78 -4.13
C LEU A 33 4.29 14.75 -2.99
N LEU A 34 4.82 15.97 -3.02
CA LEU A 34 4.48 17.02 -2.05
C LEU A 34 3.01 17.43 -2.13
N ARG A 35 2.46 17.60 -3.33
CA ARG A 35 1.03 17.88 -3.49
C ARG A 35 0.16 16.77 -2.90
N ILE A 36 0.51 15.51 -3.13
CA ILE A 36 -0.20 14.36 -2.51
C ILE A 36 -0.09 14.43 -0.98
N ALA A 37 1.08 14.80 -0.45
CA ALA A 37 1.30 14.97 0.99
C ALA A 37 0.45 16.09 1.59
N ASP A 38 0.37 17.25 0.93
CA ASP A 38 -0.47 18.36 1.36
C ASP A 38 -1.95 17.95 1.41
N GLU A 39 -2.44 17.31 0.34
CA GLU A 39 -3.82 16.86 0.31
C GLU A 39 -4.12 15.76 1.34
N ALA A 40 -3.15 14.88 1.64
CA ALA A 40 -3.28 13.86 2.69
C ALA A 40 -3.29 14.49 4.08
N ALA A 41 -2.48 15.52 4.31
CA ALA A 41 -2.46 16.28 5.56
C ALA A 41 -3.80 16.99 5.79
N ASP A 42 -4.37 17.59 4.75
CA ASP A 42 -5.67 18.25 4.81
C ASP A 42 -6.82 17.28 5.11
N GLU A 43 -6.83 16.10 4.48
CA GLU A 43 -7.77 15.03 4.80
C GLU A 43 -7.64 14.59 6.26
N LEU A 44 -6.40 14.35 6.72
CA LEU A 44 -6.14 13.90 8.08
C LEU A 44 -6.62 14.92 9.13
N ARG A 45 -6.38 16.22 8.90
CA ARG A 45 -6.88 17.31 9.77
C ARG A 45 -8.40 17.34 9.82
N ARG A 46 -9.09 17.12 8.69
CA ARG A 46 -10.57 17.06 8.65
C ARG A 46 -11.12 15.86 9.39
N GLU A 47 -10.47 14.70 9.30
CA GLU A 47 -10.93 13.46 9.94
C GLU A 47 -10.69 13.45 11.46
N GLN A 48 -9.58 14.02 11.92
CA GLN A 48 -9.18 13.96 13.33
C GLN A 48 -9.50 15.24 14.13
N GLY A 49 -9.87 16.33 13.45
CA GLY A 49 -10.00 17.65 14.06
C GLY A 49 -8.65 18.23 14.51
N ASP A 50 -8.66 19.46 15.05
CA ASP A 50 -7.44 20.14 15.54
C ASP A 50 -6.84 19.52 16.82
N GLN A 51 -7.41 18.43 17.33
CA GLN A 51 -6.96 17.79 18.58
C GLN A 51 -5.75 16.87 18.42
N TYR A 52 -5.37 16.50 17.19
CA TYR A 52 -4.23 15.62 16.94
C TYR A 52 -3.06 16.38 16.34
N GLN A 53 -1.92 16.32 17.03
CA GLN A 53 -0.67 16.84 16.49
C GLN A 53 -0.22 15.96 15.32
N LEU A 54 -0.07 16.58 14.15
CA LEU A 54 0.46 15.90 12.97
C LEU A 54 1.91 15.47 13.25
N THR A 55 2.18 14.17 13.27
CA THR A 55 3.54 13.64 13.35
C THR A 55 3.99 13.18 11.97
N GLU A 56 5.30 13.15 11.73
CA GLU A 56 5.88 12.67 10.46
C GLU A 56 5.39 11.25 10.12
N LEU A 57 5.29 10.37 11.12
CA LEU A 57 4.79 9.01 10.95
C LEU A 57 3.30 9.00 10.57
N LEU A 58 2.47 9.85 11.16
CA LEU A 58 1.05 9.95 10.80
C LEU A 58 0.87 10.47 9.39
N LEU A 59 1.63 11.50 8.99
CA LEU A 59 1.61 12.03 7.64
C LEU A 59 2.07 10.97 6.63
N SER A 60 3.18 10.27 6.89
CA SER A 60 3.68 9.20 6.03
C SER A 60 2.61 8.14 5.80
N ASN A 61 1.94 7.68 6.87
CA ASN A 61 0.85 6.71 6.76
C ASN A 61 -0.36 7.27 5.99
N ALA A 62 -0.67 8.56 6.12
CA ALA A 62 -1.75 9.20 5.39
C ALA A 62 -1.44 9.26 3.88
N VAL A 63 -0.20 9.60 3.53
CA VAL A 63 0.29 9.57 2.14
C VAL A 63 0.19 8.17 1.55
N ASP A 64 0.67 7.14 2.25
CA ASP A 64 0.61 5.76 1.78
C ASP A 64 -0.83 5.30 1.55
N ARG A 65 -1.75 5.65 2.45
CA ARG A 65 -3.20 5.38 2.27
C ARG A 65 -3.77 6.10 1.06
N LYS A 66 -3.32 7.32 0.79
CA LYS A 66 -3.78 8.09 -0.37
C LYS A 66 -3.26 7.48 -1.67
N ILE A 67 -1.98 7.12 -1.73
CA ILE A 67 -1.38 6.41 -2.87
C ILE A 67 -2.05 5.06 -3.10
N PHE A 68 -2.33 4.29 -2.04
CA PHE A 68 -3.07 3.03 -2.13
C PHE A 68 -4.42 3.20 -2.84
N LYS A 69 -5.17 4.27 -2.51
CA LYS A 69 -6.45 4.60 -3.16
C LYS A 69 -6.24 5.04 -4.62
N LEU A 70 -5.23 5.87 -4.90
CA LEU A 70 -4.92 6.34 -6.26
C LEU A 70 -4.58 5.18 -7.20
N LEU A 71 -3.77 4.23 -6.74
CA LEU A 71 -3.39 3.02 -7.48
C LEU A 71 -4.52 1.98 -7.55
N LYS A 72 -5.64 2.20 -6.84
CA LYS A 72 -6.76 1.27 -6.71
C LYS A 72 -6.30 -0.13 -6.27
N LEU A 73 -5.35 -0.19 -5.34
CA LEU A 73 -4.79 -1.45 -4.91
C LEU A 73 -5.89 -2.34 -4.28
N PRO A 74 -5.92 -3.64 -4.61
CA PRO A 74 -6.89 -4.58 -4.08
C PRO A 74 -6.63 -4.83 -2.60
N GLY A 75 -7.70 -5.00 -1.82
CA GLY A 75 -7.60 -5.55 -0.47
C GLY A 75 -7.12 -7.00 -0.45
N TYR A 76 -6.64 -7.46 0.71
CA TYR A 76 -6.04 -8.80 0.90
C TYR A 76 -6.85 -9.95 0.26
N ARG A 77 -8.18 -9.97 0.46
CA ARG A 77 -9.05 -11.05 -0.06
C ARG A 77 -9.07 -11.10 -1.58
N THR A 78 -9.16 -9.94 -2.22
CA THR A 78 -9.15 -9.81 -3.68
C THR A 78 -7.79 -10.20 -4.24
N TRP A 79 -6.71 -9.72 -3.63
CA TRP A 79 -5.33 -10.07 -4.01
C TRP A 79 -5.05 -11.57 -3.87
N SER A 80 -5.40 -12.18 -2.72
CA SER A 80 -5.12 -13.59 -2.46
C SER A 80 -5.90 -14.52 -3.41
N SER A 81 -7.15 -14.16 -3.71
CA SER A 81 -8.01 -14.92 -4.63
C SER A 81 -7.50 -14.85 -6.08
N GLY A 82 -6.97 -13.70 -6.51
CA GLY A 82 -6.32 -13.54 -7.81
C GLY A 82 -5.07 -14.42 -7.93
N ARG A 83 -4.24 -14.45 -6.88
CA ARG A 83 -3.01 -15.26 -6.85
C ARG A 83 -3.28 -16.76 -6.91
N GLN A 84 -4.34 -17.24 -6.26
CA GLN A 84 -4.76 -18.65 -6.35
C GLN A 84 -5.21 -19.05 -7.76
N LYS A 85 -5.84 -18.12 -8.50
CA LYS A 85 -6.24 -18.36 -9.90
C LYS A 85 -5.02 -18.43 -10.82
N SER A 86 -4.03 -17.57 -10.63
CA SER A 86 -2.76 -17.60 -11.37
C SER A 86 -1.90 -18.83 -11.06
N HIS A 87 -2.07 -19.44 -9.88
CA HIS A 87 -1.32 -20.61 -9.43
C HIS A 87 -2.06 -21.94 -9.64
N ARG A 88 -3.17 -21.97 -10.40
CA ARG A 88 -3.81 -23.22 -10.82
C ARG A 88 -3.13 -23.65 -12.12
N PRO A 89 -2.14 -24.57 -12.12
CA PRO A 89 -1.66 -25.14 -13.37
C PRO A 89 -2.84 -25.84 -14.03
N ASN A 90 -3.00 -25.62 -15.34
CA ASN A 90 -3.90 -26.42 -16.16
C ASN A 90 -3.47 -27.89 -16.04
N LEU A 91 -4.15 -28.65 -15.18
CA LEU A 91 -4.34 -30.07 -15.41
C LEU A 91 -5.51 -30.17 -16.38
N THR A 92 -5.18 -30.29 -17.65
CA THR A 92 -6.12 -30.74 -18.68
C THR A 92 -5.44 -31.96 -19.30
N ASP A 93 -6.02 -33.12 -18.99
CA ASP A 93 -5.78 -34.41 -19.66
C ASP A 93 -6.18 -34.31 -21.14
#